data_AF-A0AAV3U194-F1
#
_entry.id   AF-A0AAV3U194-F1
#
_cell.length_a   1.000
_cell.length_b   1.000
_cell.length_c   1.000
_cell.angle_alpha   90.00
_cell.angle_beta   90.00
_cell.angle_gamma   90.00
#
_symmetry.space_group_name_H-M   'P 1'
#
loop_
_entity.id
_entity.type
_entity.pdbx_description
1 polymer ?
#
loop_
_entity_poly.entity_id
_entity_poly.type
_entity_poly.pdbx_seq_one_letter_code
_entity_poly.pdbx_strand_id
1 'polypeptide(L)' 'MNDYDNLPDVRDGLNRKERAILYCLHETQKEMGGRNVPTIMLYGRVCELVDISQQEFQIILARFTGLTKNSNSPSHSG' A
#
# COMPACT_ATOMS: atom_id res chain seq x y z
N MET A 1 12.60 -12.41 -10.85
CA MET A 1 11.82 -11.18 -10.64
C MET A 1 10.99 -10.98 -11.90
N ASN A 2 9.67 -10.92 -11.80
CA ASN A 2 8.81 -10.67 -12.97
C ASN A 2 8.65 -9.15 -13.09
N ASP A 3 9.22 -8.53 -14.12
CA ASP A 3 9.24 -7.05 -14.26
C ASP A 3 7.84 -6.41 -14.28
N TYR A 4 6.83 -7.21 -14.64
CA TYR A 4 5.43 -6.81 -14.64
C TYR A 4 4.83 -6.52 -13.26
N ASP A 5 5.41 -7.05 -12.18
CA ASP A 5 4.84 -6.84 -10.83
C ASP A 5 4.93 -5.37 -10.37
N ASN A 6 5.85 -4.60 -10.95
CA ASN A 6 6.07 -3.18 -10.65
C ASN A 6 5.38 -2.24 -11.66
N LEU A 7 4.91 -2.76 -12.80
CA LEU A 7 4.25 -1.95 -13.81
C LEU A 7 2.80 -1.68 -13.38
N PRO A 8 2.38 -0.41 -13.23
CA PRO A 8 1.00 -0.08 -12.89
C PRO A 8 0.08 -0.43 -14.06
N ASP A 9 -1.10 -0.97 -13.74
CA ASP A 9 -2.14 -1.24 -14.73
C ASP A 9 -2.81 0.08 -15.18
N VAL A 10 -3.09 0.23 -16.47
CA VAL A 10 -3.64 1.46 -17.06
C VAL A 10 -5.05 1.79 -16.57
N ARG A 11 -5.78 0.82 -16.02
CA ARG A 11 -7.18 0.99 -15.59
C ARG A 11 -7.27 1.61 -14.20
N ASP A 12 -6.40 1.17 -13.29
CA ASP A 12 -6.44 1.56 -11.88
C ASP A 12 -5.19 2.33 -11.42
N GLY A 13 -4.12 2.35 -12.22
CA GLY A 13 -2.84 2.96 -11.87
C GLY A 13 -2.09 2.19 -10.77
N LEU A 14 -2.54 0.98 -10.43
CA LEU A 14 -1.99 0.18 -9.35
C LEU A 14 -1.09 -0.91 -9.89
N ASN A 15 0.04 -1.10 -9.22
CA ASN A 15 0.84 -2.31 -9.37
C ASN A 15 0.22 -3.49 -8.58
N ARG A 16 0.82 -4.67 -8.70
CA ARG A 16 0.28 -5.88 -8.08
C ARG A 16 0.19 -5.80 -6.56
N LYS A 17 1.20 -5.22 -5.89
CA LYS A 17 1.27 -5.11 -4.43
C LYS A 17 0.29 -4.07 -3.89
N GLU A 18 0.18 -2.93 -4.55
CA GLU A 18 -0.81 -1.89 -4.26
C GLU A 18 -2.24 -2.44 -4.34
N ARG A 19 -2.55 -3.19 -5.41
CA ARG A 19 -3.84 -3.84 -5.57
C ARG A 19 -4.10 -4.89 -4.50
N ALA A 20 -3.10 -5.71 -4.16
CA ALA A 20 -3.23 -6.71 -3.10
C ALA A 20 -3.53 -6.07 -1.74
N ILE A 21 -2.87 -4.95 -1.40
CA ILE A 21 -3.13 -4.20 -0.16
C ILE A 21 -4.58 -3.70 -0.11
N LEU A 22 -5.07 -3.06 -1.17
CA LEU A 22 -6.44 -2.53 -1.21
C LEU A 22 -7.49 -3.66 -1.21
N TYR A 23 -7.22 -4.76 -1.90
CA TYR A 23 -8.08 -5.94 -1.88
C TYR A 23 -8.18 -6.56 -0.47
N CYS A 24 -7.04 -6.82 0.18
CA CYS A 24 -7.03 -7.35 1.55
C CYS A 24 -7.71 -6.40 2.54
N LEU A 25 -7.49 -5.08 2.41
CA LEU A 25 -8.15 -4.08 3.24
C LEU A 25 -9.68 -4.16 3.09
N HIS A 26 -10.18 -4.21 1.85
CA HIS A 26 -11.61 -4.29 1.57
C HIS A 26 -12.26 -5.55 2.14
N GLU A 27 -11.66 -6.72 1.88
CA GLU A 27 -12.21 -8.00 2.35
C GLU A 27 -12.17 -8.09 3.88
N THR A 28 -11.05 -7.70 4.49
CA THR A 28 -10.91 -7.74 5.96
C THR A 28 -11.88 -6.78 6.64
N GLN A 29 -12.10 -5.59 6.06
CA GLN A 29 -13.07 -4.64 6.59
C GLN A 29 -14.50 -5.21 6.53
N LYS A 30 -14.86 -5.93 5.45
CA LYS A 30 -16.17 -6.60 5.34
C LYS A 30 -16.34 -7.66 6.42
N GLU A 31 -15.33 -8.50 6.64
CA GLU A 31 -15.34 -9.53 7.69
C GLU A 31 -15.44 -8.92 9.10
N MET A 32 -14.84 -7.75 9.32
CA MET A 32 -14.89 -7.03 10.58
C MET A 32 -16.15 -6.17 10.76
N GLY A 33 -17.13 -6.27 9.86
CA GLY A 33 -18.38 -5.51 9.93
C GLY A 33 -18.18 -4.00 9.75
N GLY A 34 -17.26 -3.59 8.89
CA GLY A 34 -16.98 -2.18 8.58
C GLY A 34 -16.02 -1.49 9.55
N ARG A 35 -15.46 -2.20 10.53
CA ARG A 35 -14.49 -1.63 11.49
C ARG A 35 -13.11 -1.46 10.86
N ASN A 36 -12.31 -0.57 11.45
CA ASN A 36 -10.91 -0.38 11.06
C ASN A 36 -10.12 -1.69 11.15
N VAL A 37 -9.35 -1.95 10.10
CA VAL A 37 -8.45 -3.11 10.02
C VAL A 37 -7.12 -2.75 10.67
N PRO A 38 -6.65 -3.47 11.70
CA PRO A 38 -5.33 -3.25 12.27
C PRO A 38 -4.22 -3.48 11.24
N THR A 39 -3.24 -2.57 11.17
CA THR A 39 -2.15 -2.62 10.17
C THR A 39 -1.40 -3.95 10.17
N ILE A 40 -1.18 -4.56 11.34
CA ILE A 40 -0.50 -5.86 11.46
C ILE A 40 -1.33 -7.01 10.85
N MET A 41 -2.65 -6.96 11.01
CA MET A 41 -3.56 -7.96 10.43
C MET A 41 -3.60 -7.81 8.91
N LEU A 42 -3.66 -6.57 8.43
CA LEU A 42 -3.58 -6.28 7.00
C LEU A 42 -2.26 -6.79 6.40
N TYR A 43 -1.13 -6.50 7.05
CA TYR A 43 0.19 -6.96 6.59
C TYR A 43 0.24 -8.49 6.47
N GLY A 44 -0.23 -9.22 7.49
CA GLY A 44 -0.27 -10.69 7.45
C GLY A 44 -1.04 -11.23 6.25
N ARG A 45 -2.23 -10.69 5.98
CA ARG A 45 -3.07 -11.09 4.84
C ARG A 45 -2.45 -10.76 3.48
N VAL A 46 -1.74 -9.64 3.37
CA VAL A 46 -1.07 -9.27 2.12
C VAL A 46 0.08 -10.23 1.83
N CYS A 47 0.84 -10.65 2.84
CA CYS A 47 1.90 -11.65 2.71
C CYS A 47 1.39 -13.02 2.23
N GLU A 48 0.11 -13.34 2.46
CA GLU A 48 -0.51 -14.58 1.93
C GLU A 48 -0.74 -14.52 0.40
N LEU A 49 -0.84 -13.32 -0.18
CA LEU A 49 -1.15 -13.13 -1.61
C LEU A 49 0.06 -12.75 -2.46
N VAL A 50 1.00 -11.99 -1.89
CA VAL A 50 2.15 -11.44 -2.60
C VAL A 50 3.39 -11.43 -1.72
N ASP A 51 4.55 -11.65 -2.33
CA ASP A 51 5.84 -11.44 -1.67
C ASP A 51 6.10 -9.94 -1.50
N ILE A 52 6.15 -9.47 -0.26
CA ILE A 52 6.32 -8.07 0.09
C ILE A 52 7.08 -7.95 1.40
N SER A 53 8.03 -7.01 1.46
CA SER A 53 8.71 -6.68 2.72
C SER A 53 7.85 -5.76 3.58
N GLN A 54 8.07 -5.78 4.90
CA GLN A 54 7.41 -4.84 5.82
C GLN A 54 7.66 -3.38 5.40
N GLN A 55 8.89 -3.06 4.98
CA GLN A 55 9.29 -1.71 4.58
C GLN A 55 8.52 -1.25 3.34
N GLU A 56 8.44 -2.10 2.32
CA GLU A 56 7.70 -1.81 1.08
C GLU A 56 6.20 -1.64 1.35
N PHE A 57 5.62 -2.49 2.20
CA PHE A 57 4.23 -2.35 2.64
C PHE A 57 3.98 -0.99 3.32
N GLN A 58 4.86 -0.56 4.24
CA GLN A 58 4.74 0.74 4.90
C GLN A 58 4.90 1.91 3.91
N ILE A 59 5.79 1.81 2.93
CA ILE A 59 5.96 2.83 1.88
C ILE A 59 4.68 2.98 1.05
N ILE A 60 4.07 1.87 0.64
CA ILE A 60 2.82 1.89 -0.12
C ILE A 60 1.68 2.49 0.72
N LEU A 61 1.54 2.10 2.00
CA LEU A 61 0.54 2.69 2.90
C LEU A 61 0.75 4.19 3.14
N ALA A 62 2.01 4.63 3.28
CA ALA A 62 2.33 6.05 3.42
C ALA A 62 1.93 6.85 2.17
N ARG A 63 2.10 6.27 0.96
CA ARG A 63 1.62 6.87 -0.29
C ARG A 63 0.09 6.99 -0.33
N PHE A 64 -0.64 5.94 0.06
CA PHE A 64 -2.11 5.98 0.10
C PHE A 64 -2.68 6.98 1.10
N THR A 65 -1.97 7.22 2.20
CA THR A 65 -2.40 8.15 3.27
C THR A 65 -1.87 9.57 3.08
N GLY A 66 -1.12 9.85 2.01
CA GLY A 66 -0.54 11.18 1.74
C GLY A 66 0.59 11.57 2.70
N LEU A 67 1.18 10.61 3.42
CA LEU A 67 2.26 10.83 4.39
C LEU A 67 3.66 10.88 3.76
N THR A 68 3.76 10.79 2.43
CA THR A 68 5.03 11.01 1.74
C THR A 68 5.39 12.49 1.81
N LYS A 69 6.51 12.80 2.48
CA LYS A 69 7.10 14.14 2.53
C LYS A 69 7.26 14.66 1.09
N ASN A 70 6.51 15.70 0.71
CA ASN A 70 6.82 16.45 -0.50
C ASN A 70 8.20 17.08 -0.28
N SER A 71 9.24 16.55 -0.92
CA SER A 71 10.61 17.07 -0.87
C SER A 71 10.79 18.40 -1.63
N ASN A 72 9.71 19.13 -1.91
CA ASN A 72 9.73 20.35 -2.72
C ASN A 72 9.33 21.60 -1.92
N SER A 73 9.75 21.68 -0.65
CA SER A 73 9.76 22.96 0.07
C SER A 73 11.06 23.68 -0.28
N PRO A 74 11.04 24.83 -0.98
CA PRO A 74 12.26 25.60 -1.19
C PRO A 74 12.79 26.02 0.19
N SER A 75 13.99 25.57 0.52
CA SER A 75 14.75 26.03 1.66
C SER A 75 15.10 27.51 1.43
N HIS A 76 14.27 28.43 1.92
CA HIS A 76 14.72 29.79 2.15
C HIS A 76 15.64 29.79 3.38
N SER A 77 16.93 29.71 3.10
CA SER A 77 17.99 30.11 4.02
C SER A 77 17.84 31.61 4.32
N GLY A 78 17.77 31.95 5.61
CA GLY A 78 17.98 33.28 6.15
C GLY A 78 19.10 33.22 7.17
#